data_AF-A0A737H0C0-F1
#
_entry.id   AF-A0A737H0C0-F1
#
_cell.length_a   1.000
_cell.length_b   1.000
_cell.length_c   1.000
_cell.angle_alpha   90.00
_cell.angle_beta   90.00
_cell.angle_gamma   90.00
#
_symmetry.space_group_name_H-M   'P 1'
#
loop_
_entity.id
_entity.type
_entity.pdbx_description
1 polymer ?
#
loop_
_entity_poly.entity_id
_entity_poly.type
_entity_poly.pdbx_seq_one_letter_code
_entity_poly.pdbx_strand_id
1 'polypeptide(L)'
;KVMRFADRNQHQIFLEPEGLTSNEIYPNGISTSLPFDVQMQIVRSMQGMENARIVRPGYAIEYDFFDPRDLKPTLESKFIHGLFFAGQINGTTGYEEAAAQGLLAGLNAARLSADK
;
A
#
# COMPACT_ATOMS: atom_id res chain seq x y z
N LYS A 1 -5.82 -14.72 1.42
CA LYS A 1 -4.67 -15.65 1.46
C LYS A 1 -5.08 -17.09 1.83
N VAL A 2 -5.72 -17.31 2.99
CA VAL A 2 -6.02 -18.64 3.53
C VAL A 2 -6.93 -19.45 2.60
N MET A 3 -8.03 -18.85 2.11
CA MET A 3 -8.94 -19.51 1.16
C MET A 3 -8.28 -19.94 -0.15
N ARG A 4 -7.25 -19.20 -0.61
CA ARG A 4 -6.54 -19.50 -1.87
C ARG A 4 -5.49 -20.59 -1.68
N PHE A 5 -4.94 -20.73 -0.48
CA PHE A 5 -3.87 -21.68 -0.13
C PHE A 5 -4.31 -22.52 1.06
N ALA A 6 -5.44 -23.21 0.89
CA ALA A 6 -6.11 -23.95 1.98
C ALA A 6 -5.33 -25.19 2.45
N ASP A 7 -4.39 -25.67 1.63
CA ASP A 7 -3.47 -26.76 1.92
C ASP A 7 -2.35 -26.36 2.90
N ARG A 8 -2.15 -25.05 3.10
CA ARG A 8 -1.11 -24.55 4.02
C ARG A 8 -1.63 -24.50 5.45
N ASN A 9 -1.04 -25.34 6.29
CA ASN A 9 -1.36 -25.39 7.72
C ASN A 9 -0.89 -24.14 8.50
N GLN A 10 0.09 -23.39 7.97
CA GLN A 10 0.65 -22.21 8.63
C GLN A 10 1.09 -21.15 7.60
N HIS A 11 1.03 -19.88 8.03
CA HIS A 11 1.55 -18.74 7.30
C HIS A 11 2.48 -17.94 8.22
N GLN A 12 3.71 -17.70 7.77
CA GLN A 12 4.66 -16.87 8.52
C GLN A 12 4.16 -15.43 8.61
N ILE A 13 4.31 -14.84 9.80
CA ILE A 13 4.00 -13.44 10.11
C ILE A 13 5.26 -12.80 10.67
N PHE A 14 5.56 -11.58 10.23
CA PHE A 14 6.65 -10.78 10.78
C PHE A 14 6.09 -9.73 11.74
N LEU A 15 6.72 -9.58 12.90
CA LEU A 15 6.41 -8.53 13.86
C LEU A 15 7.42 -7.41 13.67
N GLU A 16 7.03 -6.37 12.94
CA GLU A 16 7.90 -5.26 12.57
C GLU A 16 7.68 -4.07 13.52
N PRO A 17 8.73 -3.56 14.20
CA PRO A 17 8.60 -2.34 15.00
C PRO A 17 8.29 -1.13 14.11
N GLU A 18 7.22 -0.40 14.41
CA GLU A 18 6.82 0.81 13.66
C GLU A 18 7.79 2.00 13.87
N GLY A 19 8.60 1.97 14.94
CA GLY A 19 9.61 2.98 15.19
C GLY A 19 10.41 2.74 16.46
N LEU A 20 11.52 3.49 16.62
CA LEU A 20 12.43 3.35 17.77
C LEU A 20 11.83 3.83 19.10
N THR A 21 10.80 4.67 19.05
CA THR A 21 10.18 5.31 20.22
C THR A 21 8.70 4.95 20.38
N SER A 22 8.20 3.99 19.59
CA SER A 22 6.82 3.52 19.62
C SER A 22 6.74 2.12 20.21
N ASN A 23 5.62 1.83 20.88
CA ASN A 23 5.29 0.46 21.31
C ASN A 23 4.40 -0.26 20.28
N GLU A 24 4.09 0.37 19.14
CA GLU A 24 3.30 -0.23 18.08
C GLU A 24 4.14 -1.21 17.25
N ILE A 25 3.53 -2.35 16.93
CA ILE A 25 4.11 -3.42 16.11
C ILE A 25 3.18 -3.64 14.92
N TYR A 26 3.75 -3.67 13.72
CA TYR A 26 3.06 -4.03 12.48
C TYR A 26 3.15 -5.55 12.26
N PRO A 27 2.02 -6.29 12.34
CA PRO A 27 2.01 -7.73 12.10
C PRO A 27 1.91 -8.02 10.60
N ASN A 28 3.03 -7.89 9.89
CA ASN A 28 3.10 -8.05 8.45
C ASN A 28 2.65 -9.46 8.02
N GLY A 29 1.61 -9.50 7.19
CA GLY A 29 1.02 -10.72 6.65
C GLY A 29 -0.41 -11.01 7.10
N ILE A 30 -0.99 -10.29 8.06
CA ILE A 30 -2.41 -10.45 8.49
C ILE A 30 -3.33 -9.26 8.17
N SER A 31 -3.07 -8.52 7.08
CA SER A 31 -3.99 -7.48 6.58
C SER A 31 -5.40 -8.05 6.38
N THR A 32 -6.43 -7.33 6.85
CA THR A 32 -7.80 -7.83 6.92
C THR A 32 -8.85 -6.71 6.98
N SER A 33 -10.05 -6.99 6.48
CA SER A 33 -11.26 -6.17 6.61
C SER A 33 -12.33 -6.83 7.49
N LEU A 34 -11.99 -7.92 8.19
CA LEU A 34 -12.92 -8.64 9.06
C LEU A 34 -13.33 -7.79 10.28
N PRO A 35 -14.48 -8.10 10.91
CA PRO A 35 -14.89 -7.45 12.16
C PRO A 35 -13.83 -7.52 13.27
N PHE A 36 -13.79 -6.50 14.12
CA PHE A 36 -12.74 -6.30 15.13
C PHE A 36 -12.57 -7.48 16.11
N ASP A 37 -13.67 -8.09 16.53
CA ASP A 37 -13.66 -9.28 17.40
C ASP A 37 -12.92 -10.45 16.73
N VAL A 38 -13.14 -10.66 15.43
CA VAL A 38 -12.43 -11.67 14.65
C VAL A 38 -10.95 -11.30 14.49
N GLN A 39 -10.63 -10.02 14.29
CA GLN A 39 -9.23 -9.57 14.26
C GLN A 39 -8.51 -9.89 15.57
N MET A 40 -9.14 -9.61 16.71
CA MET A 40 -8.59 -9.91 18.03
C MET A 40 -8.37 -11.42 18.22
N GLN A 41 -9.31 -12.25 17.75
CA GLN A 41 -9.15 -13.72 17.78
C GLN A 41 -7.97 -14.18 16.93
N ILE A 42 -7.82 -13.66 15.70
CA ILE A 42 -6.69 -13.99 14.83
C ILE A 42 -5.38 -13.60 15.52
N VAL A 43 -5.27 -12.37 16.02
CA VAL A 43 -4.06 -11.89 16.69
C VAL A 43 -3.70 -12.78 17.88
N ARG A 44 -4.65 -13.07 18.76
CA ARG A 44 -4.41 -13.88 19.97
C ARG A 44 -4.21 -15.38 19.71
N SER A 45 -4.53 -15.86 18.52
CA SER A 45 -4.23 -17.24 18.12
C SER A 45 -2.75 -17.46 17.75
N MET A 46 -1.99 -16.39 17.51
CA MET A 46 -0.58 -16.47 17.16
C MET A 46 0.28 -16.64 18.41
N GLN A 47 1.28 -17.51 18.33
CA GLN A 47 2.22 -17.76 19.42
C GLN A 47 2.91 -16.46 19.88
N GLY A 48 2.90 -16.21 21.19
CA GLY A 48 3.46 -15.02 21.83
C GLY A 48 2.52 -13.82 21.89
N MET A 49 1.38 -13.87 21.19
CA MET A 49 0.39 -12.78 21.09
C MET A 49 -0.91 -13.09 21.85
N GLU A 50 -0.94 -14.13 22.69
CA GLU A 50 -2.14 -14.65 23.35
C GLU A 50 -2.87 -13.58 24.19
N ASN A 51 -2.10 -12.63 24.75
CA ASN A 51 -2.59 -11.52 25.56
C ASN A 51 -2.44 -10.15 24.87
N ALA A 52 -2.10 -10.13 23.58
CA ALA A 52 -1.91 -8.89 22.85
C ALA A 52 -3.19 -8.03 22.85
N ARG A 53 -2.98 -6.72 22.70
CA ARG A 53 -4.04 -5.72 22.56
C ARG A 53 -3.82 -4.97 21.25
N ILE A 54 -4.89 -4.79 20.50
CA ILE A 54 -4.87 -4.05 19.25
C ILE A 54 -4.97 -2.55 19.58
N VAL A 55 -3.97 -1.78 19.16
CA VAL A 55 -3.96 -0.31 19.29
C VAL A 55 -4.80 0.33 18.19
N ARG A 56 -4.68 -0.18 16.96
CA ARG A 56 -5.41 0.29 15.78
C ARG A 56 -6.03 -0.91 15.04
N PRO A 57 -7.34 -0.91 14.78
CA PRO A 57 -7.98 -2.01 14.05
C PRO A 57 -7.49 -2.05 12.60
N GLY A 58 -7.37 -3.26 12.05
CA GLY A 58 -7.17 -3.48 10.63
C GLY A 58 -8.40 -3.07 9.83
N TYR A 59 -8.18 -2.64 8.60
CA TYR A 59 -9.22 -2.20 7.68
C TYR A 59 -8.78 -2.40 6.23
N ALA A 60 -9.74 -2.30 5.31
CA ALA A 60 -9.47 -2.17 3.89
C ALA A 60 -10.11 -0.90 3.35
N ILE A 61 -9.53 -0.39 2.28
CA ILE A 61 -9.95 0.83 1.60
C ILE A 61 -10.07 0.54 0.12
N GLU A 62 -11.04 1.18 -0.50
CA GLU A 62 -11.22 1.19 -1.94
C GLU A 62 -11.04 2.62 -2.44
N TYR A 63 -10.32 2.76 -3.54
CA TYR A 63 -10.08 4.03 -4.20
C TYR A 63 -10.26 3.86 -5.69
N ASP A 64 -10.77 4.90 -6.34
CA ASP A 64 -10.69 5.03 -7.79
C ASP A 64 -9.26 5.35 -8.22
N PHE A 65 -8.91 4.92 -9.42
CA PHE A 65 -7.67 5.27 -10.10
C PHE A 65 -7.94 5.48 -11.59
N PHE A 66 -7.06 6.21 -12.27
CA PHE A 66 -7.13 6.38 -13.72
C PHE A 66 -6.22 5.37 -14.40
N ASP A 67 -6.69 4.81 -15.52
CA ASP A 67 -5.91 3.86 -16.29
C ASP A 67 -4.64 4.52 -16.87
N PRO A 68 -3.43 4.10 -16.46
CA PRO A 68 -2.20 4.74 -16.90
C PRO A 68 -1.91 4.53 -18.39
N ARG A 69 -2.67 3.68 -19.10
CA ARG A 69 -2.57 3.53 -20.56
C ARG A 69 -2.95 4.82 -21.31
N ASP A 70 -3.64 5.76 -20.66
CA ASP A 70 -3.94 7.09 -21.20
C ASP A 70 -2.82 8.11 -20.98
N LEU A 71 -1.69 7.70 -20.42
CA LEU A 71 -0.48 8.51 -20.30
C LEU A 71 0.51 8.17 -21.42
N LYS A 72 1.30 9.16 -21.83
CA LYS A 72 2.53 8.93 -22.61
C LYS A 72 3.56 8.23 -21.73
N PRO A 73 4.62 7.60 -22.30
CA PRO A 73 5.73 7.06 -21.51
C PRO A 73 6.46 8.09 -20.63
N THR A 74 6.24 9.39 -20.87
CA THR A 74 6.72 10.50 -20.04
C THR A 74 5.84 10.78 -18.81
N LEU A 75 4.76 10.01 -18.61
CA LEU A 75 3.71 10.21 -17.61
C LEU A 75 2.82 11.45 -17.81
N GLU A 76 2.95 12.11 -18.96
CA GLU A 76 2.05 13.18 -19.39
C GLU A 76 0.73 12.59 -19.89
N SER A 77 -0.40 13.19 -19.50
CA SER A 77 -1.73 12.86 -20.02
C SER A 77 -1.79 13.03 -21.54
N LYS A 78 -2.39 12.07 -22.24
CA LYS A 78 -2.68 12.20 -23.67
C LYS A 78 -3.80 13.20 -23.97
N PHE A 79 -4.62 13.54 -22.98
CA PHE A 79 -5.79 14.42 -23.14
C PHE A 79 -5.48 15.88 -22.81
N ILE A 80 -4.62 16.13 -21.82
CA ILE A 80 -4.31 17.49 -21.35
C ILE A 80 -2.79 17.68 -21.37
N HIS A 81 -2.33 18.56 -22.28
CA HIS A 81 -0.93 18.90 -22.38
C HIS A 81 -0.42 19.57 -21.10
N GLY A 82 0.73 19.09 -20.60
CA GLY A 82 1.35 19.58 -19.37
C GLY A 82 0.74 19.05 -18.07
N LEU A 83 -0.24 18.15 -18.12
CA LEU A 83 -0.75 17.44 -16.94
C LEU A 83 -0.03 16.09 -16.79
N PHE A 84 0.61 15.85 -15.65
CA PHE A 84 1.35 14.61 -15.38
C PHE A 84 0.78 13.87 -14.18
N PHE A 85 0.65 12.55 -14.28
CA PHE A 85 0.15 11.69 -13.19
C PHE A 85 1.24 10.74 -12.69
N ALA A 86 1.33 10.58 -11.37
CA ALA A 86 2.29 9.69 -10.73
C ALA A 86 1.74 9.13 -9.41
N GLY A 87 2.12 7.89 -9.09
CA GLY A 87 1.77 7.22 -7.85
C GLY A 87 0.40 6.57 -7.87
N GLN A 88 -0.30 6.59 -6.74
CA GLN A 88 -1.53 5.81 -6.55
C GLN A 88 -2.63 6.11 -7.57
N ILE A 89 -2.68 7.34 -8.09
CA ILE A 89 -3.61 7.73 -9.15
C ILE A 89 -3.46 6.89 -10.44
N ASN A 90 -2.29 6.28 -10.66
CA ASN A 90 -1.98 5.39 -11.79
C ASN A 90 -2.24 3.90 -11.46
N GLY A 91 -2.84 3.59 -10.30
CA GLY A 91 -3.17 2.22 -9.88
C GLY A 91 -2.06 1.46 -9.14
N THR A 92 -0.93 2.10 -8.83
CA THR A 92 0.14 1.50 -8.00
C THR A 92 -0.12 1.71 -6.51
N THR A 93 0.36 0.80 -5.65
CA THR A 93 0.12 0.92 -4.20
C THR A 93 1.39 1.00 -3.36
N GLY A 94 2.56 0.67 -3.91
CA GLY A 94 3.84 0.71 -3.19
C GLY A 94 4.48 2.10 -3.21
N TYR A 95 5.24 2.39 -2.14
CA TYR A 95 5.89 3.69 -1.98
C TYR A 95 7.00 3.88 -3.00
N GLU A 96 7.75 2.82 -3.29
CA GLU A 96 8.87 2.80 -4.20
C GLU A 96 8.43 3.07 -5.64
N GLU A 97 7.37 2.39 -6.10
CA GLU A 97 6.79 2.62 -7.42
C GLU A 97 6.25 4.04 -7.55
N ALA A 98 5.56 4.53 -6.52
CA ALA A 98 5.03 5.90 -6.51
C ALA A 98 6.14 6.96 -6.54
N ALA A 99 7.20 6.76 -5.77
CA ALA A 99 8.35 7.66 -5.73
C ALA A 99 9.08 7.69 -7.09
N ALA A 100 9.29 6.53 -7.72
CA ALA A 100 9.93 6.43 -9.03
C ALA A 100 9.10 7.14 -10.11
N GLN A 101 7.78 6.92 -10.13
CA GLN A 101 6.89 7.64 -11.04
C GLN A 101 6.90 9.14 -10.77
N GLY A 102 6.86 9.55 -9.51
CA GLY A 102 6.87 10.97 -9.10
C GLY A 102 8.13 11.69 -9.58
N LEU A 103 9.29 11.03 -9.46
CA LEU A 103 10.56 11.55 -9.96
C LEU A 103 10.53 11.74 -11.48
N LEU A 104 10.03 10.75 -12.24
CA LEU A 104 9.95 10.83 -13.70
C LEU A 104 8.95 11.89 -14.18
N ALA A 105 7.75 11.92 -13.58
CA ALA A 105 6.72 12.91 -13.89
C ALA A 105 7.21 14.32 -13.58
N GLY A 106 7.83 14.53 -12.41
CA GLY A 106 8.41 15.81 -12.01
C GLY A 106 9.54 16.26 -12.94
N LEU A 107 10.44 15.35 -13.34
CA LEU A 107 11.49 15.62 -14.31
C LEU A 107 10.90 16.13 -15.64
N ASN A 108 9.93 15.42 -16.20
CA ASN A 108 9.34 15.79 -17.49
C ASN A 108 8.51 17.06 -17.42
N ALA A 109 7.79 17.29 -16.32
CA ALA A 109 7.08 18.54 -16.07
C ALA A 109 8.03 19.74 -15.99
N ALA A 110 9.15 19.60 -15.26
CA ALA A 110 10.17 20.64 -15.17
C ALA A 110 10.80 20.94 -16.53
N ARG A 111 11.15 19.90 -17.31
CA ARG A 111 11.65 20.08 -18.68
C ARG A 111 10.66 20.84 -19.56
N LEU A 112 9.38 20.45 -19.54
CA LEU A 112 8.33 21.12 -20.31
C LEU A 112 8.17 22.60 -19.91
N SER A 113 8.37 22.94 -18.63
CA SER A 113 8.30 24.33 -18.16
C SER A 113 9.46 25.19 -18.64
N ALA A 114 10.65 24.61 -18.87
CA ALA A 114 11.85 25.33 -19.27
C ALA A 114 11.95 25.56 -20.79
N ASP A 115 11.21 24.77 -21.58
CA ASP A 115 11.13 24.92 -23.05
C ASP A 115 10.10 26.00 -23.48
N LYS A 116 9.50 26.73 -22.53
CA LYS A 116 8.62 27.89 -22.76
C LYS A 116 9.37 29.20 -22.51
#